data_AF-A0A0A9HND0-F1
#
_entry.id   AF-A0A0A9HND0-F1
#
_cell.length_a   1.000
_cell.length_b   1.000
_cell.length_c   1.000
_cell.angle_alpha   90.00
_cell.angle_beta   90.00
_cell.angle_gamma   90.00
#
_symmetry.space_group_name_H-M   'P 1'
#
loop_
_entity.id
_entity.type
_entity.pdbx_description
1 polymer ?
#
loop_
_entity_poly.entity_id
_entity_poly.type
_entity_poly.pdbx_seq_one_letter_code
_entity_poly.pdbx_strand_id
1 'polypeptide(L)'
;MERLPASSSTLATLESTEAFGLDAADVKYVTQHFRYTFTNEKVRRSARYYSPGWRTWAAVAVQLAWRRYKHRKTLASLSFIRPRRPLSRCSSLGEEQLRLYTALLTSPKPNQDDLL
;
A
#
# COMPACT_ATOMS: atom_id res chain seq x y z
N MET A 1 -26.11 13.51 16.60
CA MET A 1 -24.86 12.97 17.16
C MET A 1 -23.92 12.68 16.00
N GLU A 2 -22.75 13.32 15.99
CA GLU A 2 -21.75 13.17 14.94
C GLU A 2 -21.06 11.81 15.09
N ARG A 3 -21.19 10.94 14.09
CA ARG A 3 -20.64 9.58 14.13
C ARG A 3 -19.22 9.62 13.59
N LEU A 4 -18.23 9.37 14.45
CA LEU A 4 -16.84 9.23 14.04
C LEU A 4 -16.68 8.02 13.10
N PRO A 5 -15.74 8.06 12.15
CA PRO A 5 -15.46 6.93 11.29
C PRO A 5 -15.02 5.71 12.12
N ALA A 6 -15.39 4.51 11.67
CA ALA A 6 -14.93 3.29 12.29
C ALA A 6 -13.40 3.16 12.14
N SER A 7 -12.72 2.67 13.18
CA SER A 7 -11.29 2.39 13.10
C SER A 7 -11.00 1.42 11.95
N SER A 8 -9.97 1.70 11.16
CA SER A 8 -9.54 0.86 10.04
C SER A 8 -8.63 -0.30 10.48
N SER A 9 -8.16 -0.28 11.72
CA SER A 9 -7.30 -1.33 12.28
C SER A 9 -7.40 -1.42 13.80
N THR A 10 -6.92 -2.53 14.35
CA THR A 10 -6.78 -2.77 15.79
C THR A 10 -5.35 -3.23 16.06
N LEU A 11 -4.67 -2.56 16.98
CA LEU A 11 -3.33 -2.92 17.43
C LEU A 11 -3.46 -3.63 18.79
N ALA A 12 -2.86 -4.82 18.90
CA ALA A 12 -2.77 -5.56 20.15
C ALA A 12 -1.29 -5.83 20.46
N THR A 13 -0.89 -5.65 21.72
CA THR A 13 0.47 -5.91 22.19
C THR A 13 0.55 -7.31 22.77
N LEU A 14 1.60 -8.07 22.43
CA LEU A 14 1.82 -9.41 22.97
C LEU A 14 2.48 -9.39 24.35
N GLU A 15 3.14 -8.29 24.69
CA GLU A 15 3.92 -8.09 25.90
C GLU A 15 3.53 -6.77 26.58
N SER A 16 3.93 -6.59 27.85
CA SER A 16 3.74 -5.33 28.59
C SER A 16 4.41 -4.18 27.85
N THR A 17 3.61 -3.22 27.38
CA THR A 17 4.08 -2.13 26.51
C THR A 17 3.61 -0.79 27.08
N GLU A 18 4.55 0.15 27.21
CA GLU A 18 4.22 1.55 27.49
C GLU A 18 3.92 2.28 26.17
N ALA A 19 2.86 3.09 26.16
CA ALA A 19 2.46 3.85 24.99
C ALA A 19 2.16 5.29 25.37
N PHE A 20 2.52 6.20 24.46
CA PHE A 20 2.14 7.61 24.53
C PHE A 20 1.06 7.87 23.49
N GLY A 21 -0.03 8.51 23.92
CA GLY A 21 -1.10 8.98 23.04
C GLY A 21 -1.00 10.47 22.80
N LEU A 22 -1.37 10.91 21.61
CA LEU A 22 -1.60 12.32 21.29
C LEU A 22 -3.04 12.44 20.80
N ASP A 23 -3.77 13.41 21.33
CA ASP A 23 -5.12 13.69 20.86
C ASP A 23 -5.09 14.42 19.52
N ALA A 24 -6.21 14.41 18.81
CA ALA A 24 -6.33 15.08 17.50
C ALA A 24 -5.95 16.57 17.56
N ALA A 25 -6.27 17.26 18.67
CA ALA A 25 -5.90 18.65 18.90
C ALA A 25 -4.39 18.85 19.03
N ASP A 26 -3.70 17.94 19.74
CA ASP A 26 -2.25 18.01 19.94
C ASP A 26 -1.51 17.74 18.63
N VAL A 27 -1.96 16.73 17.88
CA VAL A 27 -1.41 16.43 16.55
C VAL A 27 -1.56 17.64 15.63
N LYS A 28 -2.73 18.29 15.63
CA LYS A 28 -2.96 19.52 14.87
C LYS A 28 -2.04 20.65 15.33
N TYR A 29 -1.89 20.86 16.63
CA TYR A 29 -1.02 21.89 17.18
C TYR A 29 0.43 21.68 16.73
N VAL A 30 0.98 20.48 16.92
CA VAL A 30 2.36 20.14 16.57
C VAL A 30 2.59 20.29 15.07
N THR A 31 1.70 19.74 14.24
CA THR A 31 1.82 19.84 12.77
C THR A 31 1.71 21.28 12.26
N GLN A 32 0.95 22.15 12.92
CA GLN A 32 0.83 23.57 12.57
C GLN A 32 1.99 24.45 13.05
N HIS A 33 2.58 24.16 14.21
CA HIS A 33 3.67 24.98 14.76
C HIS A 33 5.03 24.56 14.23
N PHE A 34 5.20 23.29 13.87
CA PHE A 34 6.46 22.74 13.34
C PHE A 34 6.36 22.36 11.85
N ARG A 35 5.58 23.11 11.06
CA ARG A 35 5.30 22.81 9.63
C ARG A 35 6.56 22.53 8.82
N TYR A 36 7.62 23.32 9.02
CA TYR A 36 8.89 23.16 8.30
C TYR A 36 9.67 21.89 8.69
N THR A 37 9.41 21.33 9.87
CA THR A 37 9.97 20.03 10.26
C THR A 37 9.35 18.91 9.43
N PHE A 38 8.04 19.00 9.14
CA PHE A 38 7.33 17.99 8.36
C PHE A 38 7.58 18.09 6.85
N THR A 39 7.99 19.26 6.34
CA THR A 39 8.49 19.39 4.97
C THR A 39 9.90 18.80 4.78
N ASN A 40 10.62 18.50 5.87
CA ASN A 40 11.93 17.87 5.80
C ASN A 40 11.82 16.47 5.17
N GLU A 41 12.61 16.24 4.13
CA GLU A 41 12.58 14.98 3.39
C GLU A 41 12.89 13.75 4.26
N LYS A 42 13.74 13.87 5.28
CA LYS A 42 14.04 12.76 6.20
C LYS A 42 12.80 12.39 7.03
N VAL A 43 12.11 13.39 7.56
CA VAL A 43 10.88 13.21 8.35
C VAL A 43 9.79 12.62 7.45
N ARG A 44 9.62 13.18 6.25
CA ARG A 44 8.64 12.70 5.26
C ARG A 44 8.89 11.25 4.85
N ARG A 45 10.15 10.85 4.64
CA ARG A 45 10.52 9.45 4.37
C ARG A 45 10.20 8.54 5.54
N SER A 46 10.51 8.97 6.77
CA SER A 46 10.20 8.19 7.99
C SER A 46 8.69 7.98 8.14
N ALA A 47 7.90 9.04 8.01
CA ALA A 47 6.44 8.97 8.06
C ALA A 47 5.87 8.02 7.00
N ARG A 48 6.37 8.07 5.76
CA ARG A 48 5.98 7.13 4.69
C ARG A 48 6.40 5.69 5.00
N TYR A 49 7.60 5.49 5.54
CA TYR A 49 8.14 4.17 5.84
C TYR A 49 7.29 3.44 6.89
N TYR A 50 6.85 4.14 7.92
CA TYR A 50 6.02 3.55 8.99
C TYR A 50 4.52 3.57 8.70
N SER A 51 4.05 4.31 7.69
CA SER A 51 2.64 4.35 7.31
C SER A 51 2.15 3.01 6.73
N PRO A 52 1.12 2.37 7.33
CA PRO A 52 0.56 1.13 6.80
C PRO A 52 0.05 1.26 5.35
N GLY A 53 -0.56 2.39 5.00
CA GLY A 53 -1.07 2.65 3.64
C GLY A 53 0.04 2.68 2.59
N TRP A 54 1.13 3.41 2.86
CA TRP A 54 2.29 3.47 1.96
C TRP A 54 2.98 2.11 1.81
N ARG A 55 3.10 1.33 2.91
CA ARG A 55 3.69 -0.02 2.88
C ARG A 55 2.84 -0.97 2.02
N THR A 56 1.52 -0.96 2.20
CA THR A 56 0.60 -1.80 1.41
C THR A 56 0.62 -1.40 -0.07
N TRP A 57 0.64 -0.11 -0.38
CA TRP A 57 0.77 0.37 -1.76
C TRP A 57 2.07 -0.09 -2.42
N ALA A 58 3.20 0.10 -1.74
CA ALA A 58 4.50 -0.29 -2.26
C ALA A 58 4.57 -1.81 -2.52
N ALA A 59 4.08 -2.64 -1.59
CA ALA A 59 4.04 -4.09 -1.75
C ALA A 59 3.21 -4.50 -2.99
N VAL A 60 2.01 -3.94 -3.14
CA VAL A 60 1.14 -4.22 -4.30
C VAL A 60 1.79 -3.77 -5.60
N ALA A 61 2.41 -2.58 -5.63
CA ALA A 61 3.08 -2.05 -6.81
C ALA A 61 4.22 -2.96 -7.29
N VAL A 62 5.07 -3.42 -6.37
CA VAL A 62 6.17 -4.36 -6.66
C VAL A 62 5.63 -5.70 -7.15
N GLN A 63 4.65 -6.27 -6.45
CA GLN A 63 4.02 -7.54 -6.85
C GLN A 63 3.42 -7.47 -8.25
N LEU A 64 2.80 -6.34 -8.60
CA LEU A 64 2.20 -6.15 -9.91
C LEU A 64 3.26 -5.97 -11.01
N ALA A 65 4.31 -5.19 -10.75
CA ALA A 65 5.45 -5.07 -11.65
C ALA A 65 6.10 -6.43 -11.93
N TRP A 66 6.26 -7.26 -10.90
CA TRP A 66 6.81 -8.61 -11.01
C TRP A 66 5.92 -9.54 -11.84
N ARG A 67 4.60 -9.53 -11.61
CA ARG A 67 3.64 -10.32 -12.41
C ARG A 67 3.69 -9.94 -13.88
N ARG A 68 3.70 -8.64 -14.19
CA ARG A 68 3.86 -8.13 -15.56
C ARG A 68 5.18 -8.56 -16.19
N TYR A 69 6.29 -8.50 -15.44
CA TYR A 69 7.59 -8.97 -15.91
C TYR A 69 7.56 -10.47 -16.24
N LYS A 70 7.07 -11.31 -15.33
CA LYS A 70 6.95 -12.75 -15.57
C LYS A 70 6.09 -13.08 -16.77
N HIS A 71 4.92 -12.43 -16.90
CA HIS A 71 4.04 -12.66 -18.04
C HIS A 71 4.72 -12.32 -19.38
N ARG A 72 5.39 -11.17 -19.47
CA ARG A 72 6.19 -10.79 -20.65
C ARG A 72 7.28 -11.82 -20.96
N LYS A 73 8.01 -12.29 -19.95
CA LYS A 73 9.07 -13.30 -20.13
C LYS A 73 8.50 -14.65 -20.60
N THR A 74 7.36 -15.09 -20.05
CA THR A 74 6.69 -16.32 -20.48
C THR A 74 6.23 -16.22 -21.93
N LEU A 75 5.58 -15.13 -22.33
CA LEU A 75 5.17 -14.91 -23.72
C LEU A 75 6.38 -14.87 -24.68
N ALA A 76 7.47 -14.20 -24.28
CA ALA A 76 8.71 -14.17 -25.06
C ALA A 76 9.39 -15.56 -25.18
N SER A 77 9.25 -16.43 -24.17
CA SER A 77 9.76 -17.81 -24.23
C SER A 77 8.88 -18.76 -25.05
N LEU A 78 7.57 -18.48 -25.13
CA LEU A 78 6.61 -19.31 -25.87
C LEU A 78 6.54 -18.98 -27.37
N SER A 79 7.12 -17.87 -27.83
CA SER A 79 7.20 -17.55 -29.27
C SER A 79 8.07 -18.52 -30.07
N PHE A 80 8.93 -19.32 -29.41
CA PHE A 80 9.78 -20.34 -30.05
C PHE A 80 9.26 -21.78 -29.92
N ILE A 81 8.30 -22.06 -29.03
CA ILE A 81 7.79 -23.43 -28.80
C ILE A 81 6.27 -23.40 -28.75
N ARG A 82 5.64 -24.01 -29.77
CA ARG A 82 4.19 -24.22 -29.89
C ARG A 82 3.60 -24.71 -28.55
N PRO A 83 2.65 -24.01 -27.91
CA PRO A 83 2.30 -24.35 -26.54
C PRO A 83 1.41 -25.59 -26.50
N ARG A 84 1.95 -26.69 -25.94
CA ARG A 84 1.11 -27.68 -25.25
C ARG A 84 0.58 -27.01 -23.98
N ARG A 85 -0.75 -26.93 -23.88
CA ARG A 85 -1.49 -26.33 -22.75
C ARG A 85 -0.95 -26.84 -21.40
N PRO A 86 -0.53 -25.97 -20.47
CA PRO A 86 -0.29 -26.37 -19.08
C PRO A 86 -1.59 -26.50 -18.30
N LEU A 87 -1.58 -27.42 -17.33
CA LEU A 87 -2.65 -27.77 -16.41
C LEU A 87 -3.35 -26.56 -15.78
N SER A 88 -4.67 -26.50 -16.00
CA SER A 88 -5.74 -25.89 -15.21
C SER A 88 -5.34 -25.18 -13.91
N ARG A 89 -4.78 -23.97 -14.02
CA ARG A 89 -4.84 -22.91 -13.00
C ARG A 89 -4.67 -21.51 -13.62
N CYS A 90 -5.00 -21.38 -14.91
CA CYS A 90 -4.93 -20.11 -15.61
C CYS A 90 -6.16 -19.30 -15.20
N SER A 91 -5.98 -18.33 -14.31
CA SER A 91 -6.95 -17.23 -14.17
C SER A 91 -7.17 -16.68 -15.57
N SER A 92 -8.42 -16.65 -16.03
CA SER A 92 -8.75 -16.03 -17.32
C SER A 92 -8.15 -14.62 -17.37
N LEU A 93 -7.84 -14.10 -18.57
CA LEU A 93 -7.33 -12.73 -18.72
C LEU A 93 -8.23 -11.71 -17.96
N GLY A 94 -9.55 -11.95 -17.97
CA GLY A 94 -10.53 -11.19 -17.19
C GLY A 94 -10.37 -11.31 -15.68
N GLU A 95 -10.12 -12.51 -15.13
CA GLU A 95 -9.85 -12.68 -13.69
C GLU A 95 -8.55 -12.00 -13.24
N GLU A 96 -7.49 -12.02 -14.06
CA GLU A 96 -6.25 -11.31 -13.74
C GLU A 96 -6.46 -9.79 -13.76
N GLN A 97 -7.25 -9.29 -14.72
CA GLN A 97 -7.64 -7.88 -14.81
C GLN A 97 -8.50 -7.44 -13.61
N LEU A 98 -9.45 -8.27 -13.17
CA LEU A 98 -10.25 -8.02 -11.97
C LEU A 98 -9.38 -7.97 -10.70
N ARG A 99 -8.45 -8.92 -10.53
CA ARG A 99 -7.49 -8.90 -9.41
C ARG A 99 -6.60 -7.66 -9.42
N LEU A 100 -6.22 -7.18 -10.60
CA LEU A 100 -5.50 -5.92 -10.75
C LEU A 100 -6.35 -4.73 -10.28
N TYR A 101 -7.60 -4.63 -10.72
CA TYR A 101 -8.49 -3.55 -10.29
C TYR A 101 -8.78 -3.58 -8.80
N THR A 102 -9.06 -4.76 -8.23
CA THR A 102 -9.23 -4.92 -6.78
C THR A 102 -7.99 -4.43 -6.04
N ALA A 103 -6.79 -4.84 -6.46
CA ALA A 103 -5.56 -4.42 -5.81
C ALA A 103 -5.31 -2.90 -5.89
N LEU A 104 -5.70 -2.26 -7.00
CA LEU A 104 -5.61 -0.79 -7.16
C LEU A 104 -6.61 -0.06 -6.26
N LEU A 105 -7.83 -0.59 -6.12
CA LEU A 105 -8.89 0.01 -5.30
C LEU A 105 -8.65 -0.18 -3.80
N THR A 106 -8.15 -1.34 -3.39
CA THR A 106 -7.87 -1.64 -1.97
C THR A 106 -6.51 -1.13 -1.51
N SER A 107 -5.66 -0.68 -2.44
CA SER A 107 -4.33 -0.15 -2.15
C SER A 107 -4.05 1.10 -3.00
N PRO A 108 -4.84 2.17 -2.84
CA PRO A 108 -4.61 3.42 -3.57
C PRO A 108 -3.29 4.03 -3.12
N LYS A 109 -2.61 4.71 -4.05
CA LYS A 109 -1.42 5.50 -3.71
C LYS A 109 -1.87 6.62 -2.76
N PRO A 110 -1.33 6.70 -1.54
CA PRO A 110 -1.69 7.79 -0.63
C PRO A 110 -1.26 9.14 -1.24
N ASN A 111 -2.04 10.20 -1.03
CA ASN A 111 -1.69 11.51 -1.57
C ASN A 111 -0.44 12.02 -0.86
N GLN A 112 0.41 12.75 -1.59
CA GLN A 112 1.62 13.31 -0.99
C GLN A 112 1.30 14.49 -0.06
N ASP A 113 0.14 15.10 -0.25
CA ASP A 113 -0.32 16.30 0.45
C ASP A 113 -1.03 15.98 1.78
N ASP A 114 -1.39 14.71 2.04
CA ASP A 114 -1.97 14.28 3.33
C ASP A 114 -0.97 14.38 4.51
N LEU A 115 0.29 14.75 4.23
CA LEU A 115 1.39 14.90 5.19
C LEU A 115 1.83 16.37 5.38
N LEU A 116 1.13 17.34 4.77
CA LEU A 116 1.44 18.79 4.77
C LEU A 116 0.30 19.64 5.37
#